data_AF-A0A383A067-F1
#
_entry.id   AF-A0A383A067-F1
#
_cell.length_a   1.000
_cell.length_b   1.000
_cell.length_c   1.000
_cell.angle_alpha   90.00
_cell.angle_beta   90.00
_cell.angle_gamma   90.00
#
_symmetry.space_group_name_H-M   'P 1'
#
loop_
_entity.id
_entity.type
_entity.pdbx_description
1 polymer ?
#
loop_
_entity_poly.entity_id
_entity_poly.type
_entity_poly.pdbx_seq_one_letter_code
_entity_poly.pdbx_strand_id
1 'polypeptide(L)'
;MFKPGDIINSKTRNIEMNEGRHNRAKLGFILMSTDLAAESDFFDIVPKDVAIHITRLKTDDHTTNETLSKHIEYMADAASRIQP
;
A
#
# COMPACT_ATOMS: atom_id res chain seq x y z
N MET A 1 28.17 2.73 33.67
CA MET A 1 27.16 1.81 34.22
C MET A 1 26.46 2.56 35.35
N PHE A 2 25.14 2.71 35.27
CA PHE A 2 24.37 3.54 36.21
C PHE A 2 24.33 2.89 37.60
N LYS A 3 24.35 3.72 38.65
CA LYS A 3 24.44 3.27 40.04
C LYS A 3 23.07 3.27 40.72
N PRO A 4 22.89 2.48 41.80
CA PRO A 4 21.67 2.51 42.60
C PRO A 4 21.44 3.91 43.18
N GLY A 5 20.30 4.51 42.85
CA GLY A 5 19.95 5.88 43.25
C GLY A 5 20.06 6.93 42.13
N ASP A 6 20.59 6.57 40.96
CA ASP A 6 20.68 7.48 39.81
C ASP A 6 19.32 7.62 39.10
N ILE A 7 18.93 8.86 38.80
CA ILE A 7 17.75 9.17 37.97
C ILE A 7 18.24 9.43 36.54
N ILE A 8 17.90 8.52 35.63
CA ILE A 8 18.28 8.61 34.21
C ILE A 8 17.16 9.33 33.45
N ASN A 9 17.42 10.55 33.00
CA ASN A 9 16.48 11.29 32.15
C ASN A 9 16.99 11.37 30.71
N SER A 10 16.12 10.99 29.77
CA SER A 10 16.38 11.21 28.35
C SER A 10 16.26 12.71 28.03
N LYS A 11 17.00 13.16 27.01
CA LYS A 11 16.89 14.53 26.52
C LYS A 11 15.50 14.70 25.90
N THR A 12 14.70 15.63 26.41
CA THR A 12 13.36 15.89 25.87
C THR A 12 13.46 16.33 24.41
N ARG A 13 12.72 15.66 23.54
CA ARG A 13 12.59 15.99 22.12
C ARG A 13 11.14 16.39 21.87
N ASN A 14 10.93 17.57 21.32
CA ASN A 14 9.63 17.90 20.73
C ASN A 14 9.55 17.19 19.39
N ILE A 15 8.72 16.15 19.32
CA ILE A 15 8.45 15.41 18.09
C ILE A 15 7.11 15.89 17.59
N GLU A 16 7.11 16.55 16.43
CA GLU A 16 5.89 16.87 15.71
C GLU A 16 5.57 15.68 14.79
N MET A 17 4.41 15.08 14.99
CA MET A 17 3.90 14.00 14.15
C MET A 17 3.25 14.59 12.90
N ASN A 18 3.39 13.89 11.78
CA ASN A 18 2.89 14.37 10.48
C ASN A 18 1.39 14.71 10.53
N GLU A 19 0.95 15.67 9.70
CA GLU A 19 -0.42 15.64 9.17
C GLU A 19 -0.57 14.50 8.19
N GLY A 20 0.50 14.24 7.40
CA GLY A 20 0.78 13.07 6.54
C GLY A 20 0.52 13.29 5.06
N ARG A 21 1.42 12.83 4.15
CA ARG A 21 1.04 12.70 2.73
C ARG A 21 0.07 11.54 2.63
N HIS A 22 -1.05 11.76 1.96
CA HIS A 22 -2.16 10.82 1.93
C HIS A 22 -2.72 10.46 3.32
N ASN A 23 -2.86 11.46 4.18
CA ASN A 23 -3.32 11.27 5.54
C ASN A 23 -4.80 10.88 5.67
N ARG A 24 -5.60 11.17 4.63
CA ARG A 24 -7.03 10.92 4.66
C ARG A 24 -7.34 9.44 4.49
N ALA A 25 -6.67 8.75 3.56
CA ALA A 25 -6.79 7.31 3.35
C ALA A 25 -5.71 6.80 2.40
N LYS A 26 -5.55 5.47 2.35
CA LYS A 26 -4.77 4.76 1.33
C LYS A 26 -5.67 3.67 0.73
N LEU A 27 -5.77 3.62 -0.59
CA LEU A 27 -6.56 2.62 -1.32
C LEU A 27 -5.60 1.68 -2.06
N GLY A 28 -5.80 0.39 -1.86
CA GLY A 28 -5.04 -0.68 -2.51
C GLY A 28 -5.84 -1.31 -3.64
N PHE A 29 -5.26 -1.40 -4.83
CA PHE A 29 -5.86 -2.05 -5.98
C PHE A 29 -4.98 -3.20 -6.49
N ILE A 30 -5.62 -4.31 -6.84
CA ILE A 30 -5.00 -5.39 -7.60
C ILE A 30 -5.52 -5.26 -9.03
N LEU A 31 -4.61 -4.96 -9.96
CA LEU A 31 -4.95 -4.79 -11.38
C LEU A 31 -4.43 -5.97 -12.19
N MET A 32 -5.11 -6.27 -13.29
CA MET A 32 -4.60 -7.16 -14.32
C MET A 32 -3.31 -6.58 -14.90
N SER A 33 -2.32 -7.43 -15.22
CA SER A 33 -1.04 -6.93 -15.78
C SER A 33 -1.20 -6.17 -17.09
N THR A 34 -2.29 -6.45 -17.82
CA THR A 34 -2.62 -5.85 -19.12
C THR A 34 -3.43 -4.56 -19.03
N ASP A 35 -3.87 -4.16 -17.83
CA ASP A 35 -4.60 -2.90 -17.66
C ASP A 35 -3.61 -1.72 -17.59
N LEU A 36 -3.74 -0.81 -18.57
CA LEU A 36 -2.91 0.38 -18.72
C LEU A 36 -3.67 1.67 -18.39
N ALA A 37 -4.99 1.63 -18.30
CA ALA A 37 -5.83 2.84 -18.20
C ALA A 37 -6.24 3.12 -16.75
N ALA A 38 -6.59 2.06 -16.00
CA ALA A 38 -7.13 2.22 -14.66
C ALA A 38 -6.20 2.99 -13.72
N GLU A 39 -4.89 2.82 -13.85
CA GLU A 39 -3.91 3.57 -13.06
C GLU A 39 -4.03 5.08 -13.25
N SER A 40 -4.09 5.56 -14.50
CA SER A 40 -4.25 7.00 -14.80
C SER A 40 -5.59 7.50 -14.29
N ASP A 41 -6.68 6.77 -14.57
CA ASP A 41 -8.03 7.16 -14.17
C ASP A 41 -8.15 7.30 -12.64
N PHE A 42 -7.54 6.38 -11.88
CA PHE A 42 -7.55 6.45 -10.42
C PHE A 42 -6.80 7.67 -9.90
N PHE A 43 -5.65 8.02 -10.48
CA PHE A 43 -4.90 9.21 -10.09
C PHE A 43 -5.62 10.51 -10.48
N ASP A 44 -6.41 10.51 -11.54
CA ASP A 44 -7.18 11.68 -11.98
C ASP A 44 -8.41 11.95 -11.09
N ILE A 45 -9.04 10.90 -10.54
CA ILE A 45 -10.25 11.03 -9.72
C ILE A 45 -9.99 10.99 -8.20
N VAL A 46 -8.77 10.63 -7.76
CA VAL A 46 -8.48 10.43 -6.35
C VAL A 46 -8.76 11.71 -5.54
N PRO A 47 -9.53 11.64 -4.44
CA PRO A 47 -9.77 12.80 -3.62
C PRO A 47 -8.47 13.32 -2.98
N LYS A 48 -8.46 14.61 -2.64
CA LYS A 48 -7.34 15.24 -1.94
C LYS A 48 -6.95 14.41 -0.71
N ASP A 49 -5.64 14.19 -0.59
CA ASP A 49 -4.96 13.49 0.50
C ASP A 49 -5.33 12.01 0.67
N VAL A 50 -5.78 11.34 -0.42
CA VAL A 50 -5.92 9.87 -0.48
C VAL A 50 -4.82 9.27 -1.36
N ALA A 51 -4.21 8.15 -0.96
CA ALA A 51 -3.18 7.45 -1.74
C ALA A 51 -3.79 6.33 -2.58
N ILE A 52 -3.15 6.04 -3.71
CA ILE A 52 -3.43 4.88 -4.55
C ILE A 52 -2.16 4.00 -4.55
N HIS A 53 -2.32 2.74 -4.16
CA HIS A 53 -1.27 1.72 -4.22
C HIS A 53 -1.74 0.59 -5.13
N ILE A 54 -0.91 0.20 -6.08
CA ILE A 54 -1.26 -0.79 -7.09
C ILE A 54 -0.27 -1.94 -7.05
N THR A 55 -0.79 -3.15 -7.01
CA THR A 55 -0.03 -4.37 -7.33
C THR A 55 -0.64 -5.00 -8.57
N ARG A 56 0.20 -5.46 -9.50
CA ARG A 56 -0.28 -6.17 -10.70
C ARG A 56 -0.36 -7.66 -10.42
N LEU A 57 -1.47 -8.26 -10.84
CA LEU A 57 -1.67 -9.70 -10.82
C LEU A 57 -0.90 -10.32 -11.99
N LYS A 58 -0.33 -11.50 -11.76
CA LYS A 58 0.19 -12.31 -12.84
C LYS A 58 -0.98 -12.82 -13.68
N THR A 59 -0.93 -12.55 -14.98
CA THR A 59 -1.98 -12.89 -15.94
C THR A 59 -1.35 -13.53 -17.17
N ASP A 60 -2.03 -14.53 -17.74
CA ASP A 60 -1.66 -15.11 -19.03
C ASP A 60 -2.25 -14.30 -20.18
N ASP A 61 -1.57 -14.28 -21.33
CA ASP A 61 -2.00 -13.50 -22.50
C ASP A 61 -3.37 -13.92 -23.06
N HIS A 62 -3.80 -15.14 -22.77
CA HIS A 62 -5.08 -15.69 -23.23
C HIS A 62 -6.09 -15.72 -22.09
N THR A 63 -7.20 -15.00 -22.25
CA THR A 63 -8.30 -15.01 -21.29
C THR A 63 -9.25 -16.18 -21.60
N THR A 64 -9.20 -17.21 -20.77
CA THR A 64 -10.15 -18.34 -20.76
C THR A 64 -10.72 -18.50 -19.36
N ASN A 65 -11.75 -19.33 -19.19
CA ASN A 65 -12.29 -19.62 -17.85
C ASN A 65 -11.22 -20.22 -16.92
N GLU A 66 -10.32 -21.03 -17.47
CA GLU A 66 -9.24 -21.66 -16.71
C GLU A 66 -8.20 -20.64 -16.26
N THR A 67 -7.68 -19.81 -17.19
CA THR A 67 -6.66 -18.81 -16.86
C THR A 67 -7.20 -17.71 -15.94
N LEU A 68 -8.47 -17.32 -16.11
CA LEU A 68 -9.14 -16.40 -15.20
C LEU A 68 -9.30 -16.99 -13.79
N SER A 69 -9.61 -18.28 -13.66
CA SER A 69 -9.77 -18.91 -12.34
C SER A 69 -8.46 -18.98 -11.56
N LYS A 70 -7.31 -19.16 -12.26
CA LYS A 70 -5.97 -19.18 -11.64
C LYS A 70 -5.59 -17.88 -10.94
N HIS A 71 -6.22 -16.76 -11.30
CA HIS A 71 -6.00 -15.48 -10.62
C HIS A 71 -6.24 -15.54 -9.11
N ILE A 72 -7.19 -16.36 -8.65
CA ILE A 72 -7.50 -16.53 -7.22
C ILE A 72 -6.26 -16.99 -6.44
N GLU A 73 -5.41 -17.82 -7.05
CA GLU A 73 -4.19 -18.34 -6.42
C GLU A 73 -3.15 -17.24 -6.16
N TYR A 74 -3.15 -16.19 -6.97
CA TYR A 74 -2.16 -15.10 -6.90
C TYR A 74 -2.68 -13.85 -6.17
N MET A 75 -3.99 -13.73 -5.93
CA MET A 75 -4.60 -12.55 -5.30
C MET A 75 -4.06 -12.30 -3.90
N ALA A 76 -3.91 -13.34 -3.07
CA ALA A 76 -3.41 -13.19 -1.70
C ALA A 76 -1.98 -12.64 -1.66
N ASP A 77 -1.11 -13.12 -2.57
CA ASP A 77 0.27 -12.66 -2.69
C ASP A 77 0.37 -11.26 -3.33
N ALA A 78 -0.56 -10.88 -4.20
CA ALA A 78 -0.65 -9.51 -4.70
C ALA A 78 -1.11 -8.53 -3.60
N ALA A 79 -2.08 -8.95 -2.78
CA ALA A 79 -2.57 -8.16 -1.64
C ALA A 79 -1.50 -7.94 -0.57
N SER A 80 -0.69 -8.96 -0.26
CA SER A 80 0.36 -8.88 0.77
C SER A 80 1.44 -7.82 0.48
N ARG A 81 1.60 -7.44 -0.80
CA ARG A 81 2.58 -6.44 -1.26
C ARG A 81 2.07 -5.00 -1.19
N ILE A 82 0.77 -4.81 -1.03
CA ILE A 82 0.18 -3.48 -0.84
C ILE A 82 0.54 -3.04 0.58
N GLN A 83 1.49 -2.10 0.71
CA GLN A 83 1.87 -1.60 2.03
C GLN A 83 0.75 -0.77 2.68
N PRO A 84 0.54 -0.91 4.00
CA PRO A 84 -0.43 -0.10 4.76
C PRO A 84 -0.01 1.35 5.01
#